data_AF-A0A4P9W2P6-F1
#
_entry.id   AF-A0A4P9W2P6-F1
#
_cell.length_a   1.000
_cell.length_b   1.000
_cell.length_c   1.000
_cell.angle_alpha   90.00
_cell.angle_beta   90.00
_cell.angle_gamma   90.00
#
_symmetry.space_group_name_H-M   'P 1'
#
loop_
_entity.id
_entity.type
_entity.pdbx_description
1 polymer ?
#
loop_
_entity_poly.entity_id
_entity_poly.type
_entity_poly.pdbx_seq_one_letter_code
_entity_poly.pdbx_strand_id
1 'polypeptide(L)'
;IANPGPLGLSAFALTTFVLSFFNAGIIVNQSASAALVISLALGYGGLVQLLAGMWEFRCGNTFGATAFSSYGGFWISFGLILSPSSGIINAYTSTNDISDLENGLGIYLLSWGIFTFLMLVAAHRTNVAMVSLFASLFITFMLLAFGKFNSDLGLQKAGGIFG
;
A
#
# COMPACT_ATOMS: atom_id res chain seq x y z
N ILE A 1 17.30 19.74 -12.38
CA ILE A 1 15.92 19.22 -12.24
C ILE A 1 15.54 19.37 -10.77
N ALA A 2 14.29 19.72 -10.45
CA ALA A 2 13.83 19.81 -9.06
C ALA A 2 13.81 18.42 -8.40
N ASN A 3 13.94 18.35 -7.07
CA ASN A 3 13.93 17.08 -6.34
C ASN A 3 12.50 16.50 -6.30
N PRO A 4 12.21 15.32 -6.91
CA PRO A 4 10.88 14.72 -6.90
C PRO A 4 10.60 13.88 -5.64
N GLY A 5 11.61 13.61 -4.80
CA GLY A 5 11.50 12.78 -3.60
C GLY A 5 10.41 13.21 -2.60
N PRO A 6 10.30 14.50 -2.24
CA PRO A 6 9.23 14.97 -1.37
C PRO A 6 7.82 14.70 -1.91
N LEU A 7 7.64 14.76 -3.24
CA LEU A 7 6.35 14.48 -3.88
C LEU A 7 5.99 12.99 -3.76
N GLY A 8 6.95 12.10 -4.06
CA GLY A 8 6.74 10.65 -3.95
C GLY A 8 6.43 10.21 -2.51
N LEU A 9 7.17 10.75 -1.52
CA LEU A 9 6.94 10.45 -0.11
C LEU A 9 5.61 10.97 0.40
N SER A 10 5.21 12.19 0.01
CA SER A 10 3.95 12.78 0.45
C SER A 10 2.75 12.04 -0.14
N ALA A 11 2.84 11.64 -1.42
CA ALA A 11 1.84 10.82 -2.10
C ALA A 11 1.61 9.48 -1.39
N PHE A 12 2.72 8.82 -1.03
CA PHE A 12 2.67 7.57 -0.28
C PHE A 12 2.08 7.75 1.12
N ALA A 13 2.62 8.70 1.88
CA ALA A 13 2.30 8.88 3.30
C ALA A 13 0.83 9.26 3.49
N LEU A 14 0.31 10.19 2.69
CA LEU A 14 -1.08 10.64 2.82
C LEU A 14 -2.07 9.51 2.48
N THR A 15 -1.79 8.74 1.44
CA THR A 15 -2.67 7.63 1.03
C THR A 15 -2.64 6.49 2.05
N THR A 16 -1.44 6.18 2.57
CA THR A 16 -1.25 5.16 3.63
C THR A 16 -1.97 5.58 4.90
N PHE A 17 -1.77 6.82 5.35
CA PHE A 17 -2.39 7.37 6.55
C PHE A 17 -3.91 7.21 6.54
N VAL A 18 -4.57 7.55 5.43
CA VAL A 18 -6.02 7.42 5.31
C VAL A 18 -6.46 5.95 5.33
N LEU A 19 -5.77 5.05 4.62
CA LEU A 19 -6.07 3.61 4.65
C LEU A 19 -5.89 3.03 6.07
N SER A 20 -4.83 3.43 6.76
CA SER A 20 -4.49 2.98 8.11
C SER A 20 -5.56 3.35 9.14
N PHE A 21 -6.15 4.55 9.06
CA PHE A 21 -7.28 4.93 9.91
C PHE A 21 -8.48 4.01 9.74
N PHE A 22 -8.73 3.53 8.52
CA PHE A 22 -9.78 2.56 8.25
C PHE A 22 -9.42 1.17 8.78
N ASN A 23 -8.19 0.71 8.55
CA ASN A 23 -7.71 -0.58 9.06
C ASN A 23 -7.70 -0.64 10.60
N ALA A 24 -7.32 0.46 11.27
CA ALA A 24 -7.35 0.58 12.73
C ALA A 24 -8.77 0.61 13.32
N GLY A 25 -9.80 0.78 12.48
CA GLY A 25 -11.21 0.84 12.91
C GLY A 25 -11.57 2.15 13.62
N ILE A 26 -10.84 3.25 13.35
CA ILE A 26 -11.07 4.56 13.97
C ILE A 26 -12.30 5.26 13.36
N ILE A 27 -12.70 4.90 12.13
CA ILE A 27 -13.80 5.53 11.39
C ILE A 27 -14.99 4.57 11.26
N VAL A 28 -16.22 5.11 11.41
CA VAL A 28 -17.46 4.35 11.68
C VAL A 28 -18.24 3.94 10.42
N ASN A 29 -18.00 4.55 9.25
CA ASN A 29 -18.75 4.24 8.02
C ASN A 29 -17.89 3.56 6.94
N GLN A 30 -17.97 2.22 6.86
CA GLN A 30 -17.13 1.40 5.98
C GLN A 30 -17.33 1.67 4.48
N SER A 31 -18.56 1.93 4.03
CA SER A 31 -18.86 2.11 2.60
C SER A 31 -18.32 3.43 2.05
N ALA A 32 -18.42 4.52 2.82
CA ALA A 32 -17.83 5.80 2.45
C ALA A 32 -16.29 5.77 2.51
N SER A 33 -15.74 4.93 3.39
CA SER A 33 -14.30 4.75 3.57
C SER A 33 -13.63 4.18 2.32
N ALA A 34 -14.23 3.17 1.69
CA ALA A 34 -13.67 2.53 0.50
C ALA A 34 -13.55 3.50 -0.69
N ALA A 35 -14.56 4.34 -0.93
CA ALA A 35 -14.53 5.33 -2.02
C ALA A 35 -13.39 6.36 -1.85
N LEU A 36 -13.16 6.81 -0.62
CA LEU A 36 -12.05 7.72 -0.30
C LEU A 36 -10.69 7.05 -0.55
N VAL A 37 -10.49 5.80 -0.09
CA VAL A 37 -9.26 5.05 -0.39
C VAL A 37 -9.04 4.92 -1.89
N ILE A 38 -10.07 4.52 -2.66
CA ILE A 38 -9.96 4.35 -4.12
C ILE A 38 -9.51 5.66 -4.77
N SER A 39 -10.10 6.80 -4.39
CA SER A 39 -9.74 8.10 -4.97
C SER A 39 -8.27 8.49 -4.72
N LEU A 40 -7.78 8.30 -3.48
CA LEU A 40 -6.40 8.60 -3.13
C LEU A 40 -5.43 7.60 -3.75
N ALA A 41 -5.80 6.32 -3.76
CA ALA A 41 -5.01 5.23 -4.32
C ALA A 41 -4.81 5.39 -5.83
N LEU A 42 -5.85 5.76 -6.59
CA LEU A 42 -5.69 5.96 -8.04
C LEU A 42 -5.06 7.33 -8.37
N GLY A 43 -5.47 8.38 -7.66
CA GLY A 43 -5.08 9.75 -7.98
C GLY A 43 -3.70 10.15 -7.45
N TYR A 44 -3.47 10.01 -6.14
CA TYR A 44 -2.29 10.58 -5.48
C TYR A 44 -1.23 9.52 -5.20
N GLY A 45 -1.52 8.55 -4.32
CA GLY A 45 -0.62 7.43 -4.03
C GLY A 45 -0.31 6.59 -5.27
N GLY A 46 -1.18 6.58 -6.26
CA GLY A 46 -0.97 5.89 -7.53
C GLY A 46 -0.27 6.73 -8.58
N LEU A 47 -1.06 7.53 -9.31
CA LEU A 47 -0.57 8.29 -10.47
C LEU A 47 0.53 9.29 -10.11
N VAL A 48 0.31 10.16 -9.12
CA VAL A 48 1.30 11.19 -8.77
C VAL A 48 2.59 10.57 -8.24
N GLN A 49 2.48 9.51 -7.42
CA GLN A 49 3.66 8.81 -6.92
C GLN A 49 4.44 8.11 -8.04
N LEU A 50 3.75 7.47 -8.99
CA LEU A 50 4.38 6.86 -10.16
C LEU A 50 5.16 7.90 -10.98
N LEU A 51 4.55 9.07 -11.22
CA LEU A 51 5.20 10.18 -11.92
C LEU A 51 6.43 10.69 -11.15
N ALA A 52 6.37 10.80 -9.82
CA ALA A 52 7.53 11.15 -9.01
C ALA A 52 8.69 10.14 -9.20
N GLY A 53 8.39 8.84 -9.24
CA GLY A 53 9.39 7.81 -9.52
C GLY A 53 10.02 7.90 -10.92
N MET A 54 9.23 8.24 -11.94
CA MET A 54 9.78 8.49 -13.29
C MET A 54 10.74 9.69 -13.32
N TRP A 55 10.48 10.72 -12.51
CA TRP A 55 11.41 11.84 -12.35
C TRP A 55 12.66 11.49 -11.54
N GLU A 56 12.56 10.62 -10.53
CA GLU A 56 13.75 10.09 -9.83
C GLU A 56 14.68 9.32 -10.77
N PHE A 57 14.12 8.56 -11.73
CA PHE A 57 14.90 7.90 -12.77
C PHE A 57 15.70 8.91 -13.58
N ARG A 58 15.09 10.06 -13.93
CA ARG A 58 15.79 11.13 -14.65
C ARG A 58 16.86 11.82 -13.81
N CYS A 59 16.69 11.86 -12.49
CA CYS A 59 17.68 12.37 -11.54
C CYS A 59 18.82 11.38 -11.27
N GLY A 60 18.77 10.15 -11.80
CA GLY A 60 19.76 9.10 -11.56
C GLY A 60 19.63 8.42 -10.20
N ASN A 61 18.50 8.60 -9.50
CA ASN A 61 18.25 7.98 -8.20
C ASN A 61 17.47 6.66 -8.38
N THR A 62 18.22 5.57 -8.55
CA THR A 62 17.63 4.23 -8.76
C THR A 62 16.75 3.77 -7.60
N PHE A 63 17.15 4.08 -6.36
CA PHE A 63 16.38 3.68 -5.17
C PHE A 63 15.01 4.38 -5.16
N GLY A 64 15.00 5.72 -5.30
CA GLY A 64 13.77 6.50 -5.34
C GLY A 64 12.88 6.14 -6.52
N ALA A 65 13.47 5.94 -7.71
CA ALA A 65 12.75 5.52 -8.90
C ALA A 65 12.02 4.19 -8.69
N THR A 66 12.74 3.19 -8.15
CA THR A 66 12.17 1.88 -7.85
C THR A 66 11.09 1.97 -6.77
N ALA A 67 11.37 2.67 -5.66
CA ALA A 67 10.43 2.82 -4.56
C ALA A 67 9.11 3.47 -4.99
N PHE A 68 9.19 4.67 -5.57
CA PHE A 68 7.99 5.45 -5.87
C PHE A 68 7.19 4.87 -7.02
N SER A 69 7.83 4.34 -8.06
CA SER A 69 7.10 3.71 -9.15
C SER A 69 6.45 2.40 -8.73
N SER A 70 7.12 1.58 -7.93
CA SER A 70 6.52 0.35 -7.40
C SER A 70 5.35 0.63 -6.47
N TYR A 71 5.49 1.54 -5.50
CA TYR A 71 4.37 1.87 -4.61
C TYR A 71 3.25 2.66 -5.32
N GLY A 72 3.57 3.42 -6.36
CA GLY A 72 2.57 3.95 -7.29
C GLY A 72 1.77 2.84 -7.96
N GLY A 73 2.44 1.80 -8.45
CA GLY A 73 1.81 0.59 -8.97
C GLY A 73 0.99 -0.18 -7.93
N PHE A 74 1.49 -0.30 -6.69
CA PHE A 74 0.74 -0.85 -5.56
C PHE A 74 -0.59 -0.12 -5.40
N TRP A 75 -0.57 1.21 -5.24
CA TRP A 75 -1.79 1.98 -5.03
C TRP A 75 -2.76 1.92 -6.20
N ILE A 76 -2.26 1.96 -7.44
CA ILE A 76 -3.13 1.77 -8.63
C ILE A 76 -3.80 0.40 -8.59
N SER A 77 -3.02 -0.66 -8.40
CA SER A 77 -3.57 -2.03 -8.36
C SER A 77 -4.52 -2.26 -7.18
N PHE A 78 -4.21 -1.72 -6.01
CA PHE A 78 -5.06 -1.81 -4.82
C PHE A 78 -6.36 -1.03 -4.99
N GLY A 79 -6.30 0.18 -5.57
CA GLY A 79 -7.49 0.96 -5.93
C GLY A 79 -8.38 0.24 -6.95
N LEU A 80 -7.79 -0.47 -7.92
CA LEU A 80 -8.53 -1.30 -8.86
C LEU A 80 -9.20 -2.50 -8.17
N ILE A 81 -8.52 -3.19 -7.25
CA ILE A 81 -9.10 -4.29 -6.47
C ILE A 81 -10.35 -3.81 -5.71
N LEU A 82 -10.28 -2.65 -5.06
CA LEU A 82 -11.39 -2.10 -4.29
C LEU A 82 -12.50 -1.49 -5.15
N SER A 83 -12.20 -1.06 -6.37
CA SER A 83 -13.18 -0.42 -7.24
C SER A 83 -14.27 -1.40 -7.68
N PRO A 84 -15.57 -1.15 -7.39
CA PRO A 84 -16.65 -2.03 -7.82
C PRO A 84 -16.72 -2.23 -9.35
N SER A 85 -16.27 -1.22 -10.11
CA SER A 85 -16.25 -1.26 -11.58
C SER A 85 -15.22 -2.22 -12.17
N SER A 86 -14.19 -2.62 -11.41
CA SER A 86 -13.19 -3.58 -11.88
C SER A 86 -13.71 -5.02 -11.89
N GLY A 87 -14.73 -5.31 -11.07
CA GLY A 87 -15.29 -6.65 -10.91
C GLY A 87 -14.37 -7.66 -10.21
N ILE A 88 -13.19 -7.27 -9.73
CA ILE A 88 -12.20 -8.20 -9.14
C ILE A 88 -12.77 -8.89 -7.90
N ILE A 89 -13.27 -8.13 -6.92
CA ILE A 89 -13.89 -8.70 -5.71
C ILE A 89 -15.13 -9.54 -6.07
N ASN A 90 -15.93 -9.08 -7.05
CA ASN A 90 -17.15 -9.79 -7.48
C ASN A 90 -16.85 -11.15 -8.13
N ALA A 91 -15.68 -11.31 -8.74
CA ALA A 91 -15.27 -12.61 -9.29
C ALA A 91 -15.17 -13.68 -8.20
N TYR A 92 -14.69 -13.32 -7.01
CA TYR A 92 -14.58 -14.25 -5.86
C TYR A 92 -15.91 -14.47 -5.15
N THR A 93 -16.82 -13.50 -5.14
CA THR A 93 -18.14 -13.69 -4.52
C THR A 93 -19.06 -14.57 -5.36
N SER A 94 -18.84 -14.64 -6.67
CA SER A 94 -19.62 -15.50 -7.58
C SER A 94 -19.43 -17.00 -7.34
N THR A 95 -18.31 -17.40 -6.73
CA THR A 95 -18.01 -18.79 -6.33
C THR A 95 -18.41 -19.12 -4.89
N ASN A 96 -19.02 -18.17 -4.14
CA ASN A 96 -19.37 -18.28 -2.72
C ASN A 96 -18.19 -18.58 -1.77
N ASP A 97 -16.94 -18.42 -2.22
CA ASP A 97 -15.76 -18.75 -1.42
C ASP A 97 -15.05 -17.48 -0.92
N ILE A 98 -15.59 -16.90 0.14
CA ILE A 98 -15.01 -15.71 0.81
C ILE A 98 -13.59 -16.01 1.31
N SER A 99 -13.30 -17.28 1.64
CA SER A 99 -11.97 -17.71 2.05
C SER A 99 -10.94 -17.50 0.94
N ASP A 100 -11.30 -17.75 -0.32
CA ASP A 100 -10.38 -17.59 -1.45
C ASP A 100 -10.02 -16.12 -1.69
N LEU A 101 -10.97 -15.20 -1.49
CA LEU A 101 -10.69 -13.77 -1.57
C LEU A 101 -9.69 -13.32 -0.50
N GLU A 102 -9.93 -13.71 0.76
CA GLU A 102 -9.05 -13.34 1.87
C GLU A 102 -7.65 -13.95 1.69
N ASN A 103 -7.55 -15.21 1.26
CA ASN A 103 -6.27 -15.85 0.93
C ASN A 103 -5.55 -15.15 -0.24
N GLY A 104 -6.28 -14.79 -1.30
CA GLY A 104 -5.72 -14.05 -2.43
C GLY A 104 -5.18 -12.67 -2.04
N LEU A 105 -5.93 -11.92 -1.23
CA LEU A 105 -5.47 -10.64 -0.68
C LEU A 105 -4.30 -10.80 0.29
N GLY A 106 -4.27 -11.88 1.08
CA GLY A 106 -3.14 -12.24 1.93
C GLY A 106 -1.86 -12.46 1.13
N ILE A 107 -1.92 -13.24 0.05
CA ILE A 107 -0.78 -13.47 -0.86
C ILE A 107 -0.33 -12.16 -1.51
N TYR A 108 -1.28 -11.34 -1.96
CA TYR A 108 -0.99 -10.03 -2.55
C TYR A 108 -0.20 -9.14 -1.57
N LEU A 109 -0.67 -8.99 -0.32
CA LEU A 109 -0.01 -8.18 0.71
C LEU A 109 1.33 -8.78 1.16
N LEU A 110 1.41 -10.11 1.27
CA LEU A 110 2.65 -10.80 1.58
C LEU A 110 3.73 -10.53 0.52
N SER A 111 3.34 -10.56 -0.75
CA SER A 111 4.24 -10.28 -1.89
C SER A 111 4.79 -8.85 -1.83
N TRP A 112 3.93 -7.88 -1.51
CA TRP A 112 4.36 -6.50 -1.27
C TRP A 112 5.26 -6.38 -0.04
N GLY A 113 4.98 -7.11 1.03
CA GLY A 113 5.87 -7.18 2.19
C GLY A 113 7.26 -7.74 1.87
N ILE A 114 7.37 -8.76 1.03
CA ILE A 114 8.66 -9.28 0.55
C ILE A 114 9.42 -8.18 -0.23
N PHE A 115 8.73 -7.49 -1.14
CA PHE A 115 9.32 -6.36 -1.86
C PHE A 115 9.79 -5.25 -0.90
N THR A 116 8.97 -4.88 0.09
CA THR A 116 9.31 -3.88 1.10
C THR A 116 10.50 -4.32 1.94
N PHE A 117 10.64 -5.59 2.27
CA PHE A 117 11.82 -6.12 2.97
C PHE A 117 13.10 -5.97 2.13
N LEU A 118 13.06 -6.27 0.84
CA LEU A 118 14.19 -6.05 -0.06
C LEU A 118 14.56 -4.57 -0.12
N MET A 119 13.57 -3.68 -0.17
CA MET A 119 13.79 -2.24 -0.14
C MET A 119 14.33 -1.75 1.22
N LEU A 120 13.91 -2.35 2.34
CA LEU A 120 14.45 -2.07 3.68
C LEU A 120 15.93 -2.43 3.74
N VAL A 121 16.32 -3.59 3.21
CA VAL A 121 17.73 -3.98 3.10
C VAL A 121 18.48 -2.99 2.21
N ALA A 122 17.92 -2.55 1.09
CA ALA A 122 18.55 -1.51 0.26
C ALA A 122 18.66 -0.14 0.97
N ALA A 123 17.69 0.19 1.83
CA ALA A 123 17.62 1.45 2.55
C ALA A 123 18.65 1.58 3.69
N HIS A 124 19.28 0.49 4.15
CA HIS A 124 20.14 0.50 5.35
C HIS A 124 21.30 1.52 5.30
N ARG A 125 21.78 1.89 4.10
CA ARG A 125 22.84 2.89 3.90
C ARG A 125 22.33 4.30 3.59
N THR A 126 21.03 4.54 3.67
CA THR A 126 20.42 5.84 3.34
C THR A 126 20.38 6.74 4.58
N ASN A 127 19.22 6.90 5.21
CA ASN A 127 19.04 7.64 6.45
C ASN A 127 18.05 6.92 7.37
N VAL A 128 18.06 7.28 8.65
CA VAL A 128 17.20 6.65 9.66
C VAL A 128 15.72 6.80 9.32
N ALA A 129 15.30 7.93 8.75
CA ALA A 129 13.90 8.13 8.39
C ALA A 129 13.40 7.14 7.31
N MET A 130 14.22 6.87 6.29
CA MET A 130 13.92 5.88 5.25
C MET A 130 13.92 4.46 5.80
N VAL A 131 14.92 4.10 6.62
CA VAL A 131 14.95 2.77 7.26
C VAL A 131 13.72 2.56 8.13
N SER A 132 13.36 3.56 8.96
CA SER A 132 12.16 3.50 9.78
C SER A 132 10.88 3.38 8.95
N LEU A 133 10.76 4.13 7.84
CA LEU A 133 9.61 4.06 6.94
C LEU A 133 9.43 2.68 6.32
N PHE A 134 10.50 2.07 5.80
CA PHE A 134 10.41 0.73 5.21
C PHE A 134 10.22 -0.35 6.27
N ALA A 135 10.75 -0.16 7.49
CA ALA A 135 10.55 -1.09 8.59
C ALA A 135 9.10 -1.08 9.10
N SER A 136 8.51 0.11 9.31
CA SER A 136 7.11 0.23 9.70
C SER A 136 6.20 -0.35 8.62
N LEU A 137 6.44 0.00 7.36
CA LEU A 137 5.66 -0.50 6.23
C LEU A 137 5.77 -2.03 6.07
N PHE A 138 6.96 -2.60 6.30
CA PHE A 138 7.13 -4.05 6.27
C PHE A 138 6.28 -4.73 7.34
N ILE A 139 6.31 -4.22 8.58
CA ILE A 139 5.48 -4.72 9.68
C ILE A 139 3.99 -4.59 9.33
N THR A 140 3.57 -3.44 8.79
CA THR A 140 2.19 -3.22 8.33
C THR A 140 1.76 -4.27 7.32
N PHE A 141 2.55 -4.53 6.27
CA PHE A 141 2.21 -5.55 5.28
C PHE A 141 2.13 -6.96 5.88
N MET A 142 3.04 -7.33 6.79
CA MET A 142 3.01 -8.62 7.46
C MET A 142 1.74 -8.77 8.32
N LEU A 143 1.42 -7.76 9.13
CA LEU A 143 0.24 -7.78 9.99
C LEU A 143 -1.05 -7.86 9.17
N LEU A 144 -1.16 -7.07 8.10
CA LEU A 144 -2.33 -7.12 7.22
C LEU A 144 -2.43 -8.47 6.47
N ALA A 145 -1.31 -9.01 5.96
CA ALA A 145 -1.31 -10.30 5.27
C ALA A 145 -1.73 -11.46 6.19
N PHE A 146 -1.15 -11.56 7.39
CA PHE A 146 -1.54 -12.59 8.35
C PHE A 146 -2.95 -12.35 8.91
N GLY A 147 -3.38 -11.10 9.05
CA GLY A 147 -4.76 -10.76 9.38
C GLY A 147 -5.76 -11.21 8.31
N LYS A 148 -5.36 -11.25 7.04
CA LYS A 148 -6.15 -11.82 5.94
C LYS A 148 -6.17 -13.36 5.98
N PHE A 149 -5.03 -14.01 6.07
CA PHE A 149 -4.96 -15.49 6.12
C PHE A 149 -5.72 -16.10 7.30
N ASN A 150 -5.73 -15.44 8.46
CA ASN A 150 -6.37 -15.95 9.66
C ASN A 150 -7.76 -15.33 9.92
N SER A 151 -8.22 -14.42 9.05
CA SER A 151 -9.43 -13.62 9.29
C SER A 151 -9.43 -12.93 10.67
N ASP A 152 -8.25 -12.50 11.13
CA ASP A 152 -8.05 -11.93 12.47
C ASP A 152 -8.11 -10.39 12.41
N LEU A 153 -9.19 -9.84 12.97
CA LEU A 153 -9.41 -8.40 13.05
C LEU A 153 -8.38 -7.68 13.93
N GLY A 154 -7.85 -8.33 14.96
CA GLY A 154 -6.82 -7.76 15.83
C GLY A 154 -5.53 -7.49 15.08
N LEU A 155 -5.09 -8.44 14.26
CA LEU A 155 -3.94 -8.27 13.37
C LEU A 155 -4.16 -7.17 12.32
N GLN A 156 -5.36 -7.11 11.73
CA GLN A 156 -5.70 -6.06 10.77
C GLN A 156 -5.65 -4.65 11.40
N LYS A 157 -6.19 -4.51 12.63
CA LYS A 157 -6.10 -3.25 13.39
C LYS A 157 -4.67 -2.88 13.77
N ALA A 158 -3.88 -3.85 14.22
CA ALA A 158 -2.47 -3.63 14.52
C ALA A 158 -1.70 -3.15 13.28
N GLY A 159 -1.97 -3.74 12.11
CA GLY A 159 -1.43 -3.26 10.84
C GLY A 159 -1.81 -1.82 10.54
N GLY A 160 -3.07 -1.44 10.77
CA GLY A 160 -3.53 -0.06 10.64
C GLY A 160 -2.91 0.93 11.63
N ILE A 161 -2.43 0.48 12.79
CA ILE A 161 -1.75 1.36 13.76
C ILE A 161 -0.28 1.60 13.36
N PHE A 162 0.37 0.61 12.75
CA PHE A 162 1.76 0.72 12.28
C PHE A 162 1.91 1.50 10.97
N GLY A 163 0.92 1.39 10.07
CA GLY A 163 0.94 2.06 8.76
C GLY A 163 0.59 3.53 8.89
#